data_AF-A0A933K3B9-F1
#
_entry.id   AF-A0A933K3B9-F1
#
_cell.length_a   1.000
_cell.length_b   1.000
_cell.length_c   1.000
_cell.angle_alpha   90.00
_cell.angle_beta   90.00
_cell.angle_gamma   90.00
#
_symmetry.space_group_name_H-M   'P 1'
#
loop_
_entity.id
_entity.type
_entity.pdbx_description
1 polymer ?
#
loop_
_entity_poly.entity_id
_entity_poly.type
_entity_poly.pdbx_seq_one_letter_code
_entity_poly.pdbx_strand_id
1 'polypeptide(L)'
;MLHKGSSGRSSGNRRGQTLVEMAMILPIIVLLLCAVLHFGILFYMQIGLEMAAREAALFASYRPLDDNAIRLAALNALPILVDRSTVEYSTVFTPTRSHGDPLSIQFVYNIQVLKALPFGALLPVPTQVGVQITVPIVTARK
;
A
#
# COMPACT_ATOMS: atom_id res chain seq x y z
N MET A 1 -9.65 65.91 -47.75
CA MET A 1 -10.52 65.34 -46.69
C MET A 1 -10.09 63.90 -46.47
N LEU A 2 -9.71 63.56 -45.23
CA LEU A 2 -8.89 62.39 -44.86
C LEU A 2 -9.68 61.08 -44.81
N HIS A 3 -9.02 60.01 -45.25
CA HIS A 3 -9.48 58.62 -45.34
C HIS A 3 -9.55 57.98 -43.94
N LYS A 4 -10.74 57.50 -43.56
CA LYS A 4 -11.01 56.82 -42.28
C LYS A 4 -10.57 55.36 -42.37
N GLY A 5 -9.42 55.03 -41.78
CA GLY A 5 -8.95 53.65 -41.64
C GLY A 5 -9.91 52.84 -40.77
N SER A 6 -10.57 51.84 -41.33
CA SER A 6 -11.37 50.88 -40.58
C SER A 6 -10.44 49.90 -39.86
N SER A 7 -10.34 50.05 -38.54
CA SER A 7 -9.66 49.10 -37.66
C SER A 7 -10.38 47.75 -37.67
N GLY A 8 -9.81 46.77 -38.39
CA GLY A 8 -10.21 45.38 -38.30
C GLY A 8 -9.84 44.83 -36.93
N ARG A 9 -10.84 44.61 -36.06
CA ARG A 9 -10.67 43.85 -34.82
C ARG A 9 -10.54 42.37 -35.20
N SER A 10 -9.35 41.81 -35.07
CA SER A 10 -9.10 40.39 -35.27
C SER A 10 -9.89 39.57 -34.25
N SER A 11 -10.88 38.81 -34.73
CA SER A 11 -11.69 37.88 -33.92
C SER A 11 -11.10 36.47 -33.84
N GLY A 12 -9.88 36.27 -34.34
CA GLY A 12 -9.20 34.98 -34.37
C GLY A 12 -8.34 34.75 -33.13
N ASN A 13 -8.93 34.36 -31.99
CA ASN A 13 -8.14 33.68 -30.95
C ASN A 13 -8.91 32.83 -29.93
N ARG A 14 -10.25 32.77 -29.98
CA ARG A 14 -11.04 32.08 -28.94
C ARG A 14 -11.02 30.55 -29.03
N ARG A 15 -10.74 29.98 -30.22
CA ARG A 15 -10.86 28.53 -30.47
C ARG A 15 -9.73 27.69 -29.85
N GLY A 16 -8.57 28.28 -29.53
CA GLY A 16 -7.46 27.59 -28.86
C GLY A 16 -7.35 27.86 -27.36
N GLN A 17 -7.94 28.95 -26.87
CA GLN A 17 -7.80 29.39 -25.48
C GLN A 17 -8.40 28.38 -24.48
N THR A 18 -9.61 27.88 -24.75
CA THR A 18 -10.27 26.91 -23.87
C THR A 18 -9.49 25.59 -23.76
N LEU A 19 -8.81 25.17 -24.83
CA LEU A 19 -7.97 23.97 -24.81
C LEU A 19 -6.75 24.16 -23.91
N VAL A 20 -6.13 25.34 -23.97
CA VAL A 20 -4.98 25.69 -23.12
C VAL A 20 -5.38 25.80 -21.64
N GLU A 21 -6.54 26.40 -21.34
CA GLU A 21 -7.06 26.49 -19.98
C GLU A 21 -7.30 25.10 -19.37
N MET A 22 -7.87 24.17 -20.14
CA MET A 22 -8.08 22.78 -19.68
C MET A 22 -6.77 22.00 -19.57
N ALA A 23 -5.80 22.24 -20.46
CA ALA A 23 -4.49 21.61 -20.40
C ALA A 23 -3.70 21.99 -19.13
N MET A 24 -3.96 23.16 -18.54
CA MET A 24 -3.34 23.55 -17.26
C MET A 24 -4.00 22.90 -16.03
N ILE A 25 -5.30 22.60 -16.09
CA ILE A 25 -6.02 21.95 -14.97
C ILE A 25 -5.79 20.44 -14.97
N LEU A 26 -5.71 19.82 -16.15
CA LEU A 26 -5.50 18.39 -16.33
C LEU A 26 -4.36 17.80 -15.48
N PRO A 27 -3.13 18.36 -15.41
CA PRO A 27 -2.06 17.79 -14.60
C PRO A 27 -2.41 17.73 -13.11
N ILE A 28 -3.16 18.70 -12.58
CA ILE A 28 -3.58 18.72 -11.18
C ILE A 28 -4.57 17.58 -10.91
N ILE A 29 -5.53 17.36 -11.82
CA ILE A 29 -6.50 16.27 -11.72
C ILE A 29 -5.80 14.90 -11.81
N VAL A 30 -4.85 14.75 -12.72
CA VAL A 30 -4.07 13.51 -12.86
C VAL A 30 -3.26 13.23 -11.59
N LEU A 31 -2.60 14.24 -11.02
CA LEU A 31 -1.87 14.10 -9.75
C LEU A 31 -2.80 13.68 -8.60
N LEU A 32 -3.99 14.29 -8.51
CA LEU A 32 -4.97 13.94 -7.49
C LEU A 32 -5.46 12.50 -7.64
N LEU A 33 -5.73 12.06 -8.87
CA LEU A 33 -6.12 10.68 -9.16
C LEU A 33 -4.99 9.70 -8.77
N CYS A 34 -3.75 10.00 -9.14
CA CYS A 34 -2.59 9.21 -8.76
C CYS A 34 -2.43 9.12 -7.24
N ALA A 35 -2.64 10.21 -6.50
CA ALA A 35 -2.58 10.20 -5.04
C ALA A 35 -3.63 9.27 -4.42
N VAL A 36 -4.88 9.33 -4.90
CA VAL A 36 -5.97 8.46 -4.41
C VAL A 36 -5.68 6.99 -4.73
N LEU A 37 -5.21 6.69 -5.95
CA LEU A 37 -4.85 5.33 -6.34
C LEU A 37 -3.68 4.79 -5.50
N HIS A 38 -2.65 5.60 -5.25
CA HIS A 38 -1.55 5.22 -4.36
C HIS A 38 -2.03 4.92 -2.95
N PHE A 39 -2.90 5.77 -2.40
CA PHE A 39 -3.49 5.53 -1.09
C PHE A 39 -4.30 4.24 -1.06
N GLY A 40 -5.10 3.98 -2.09
CA GLY A 40 -5.88 2.73 -2.21
C GLY A 40 -5.01 1.48 -2.22
N ILE A 41 -3.88 1.50 -2.93
CA ILE A 41 -2.93 0.37 -2.96
C ILE A 41 -2.31 0.16 -1.58
N LEU A 42 -1.86 1.23 -0.91
CA LEU A 42 -1.30 1.14 0.45
C LEU A 42 -2.30 0.54 1.44
N PHE A 43 -3.55 0.99 1.38
CA PHE A 43 -4.62 0.50 2.24
C PHE A 43 -4.95 -0.97 1.95
N TYR A 44 -4.97 -1.37 0.67
CA TYR A 44 -5.13 -2.76 0.28
C TYR A 44 -4.02 -3.66 0.85
N MET A 45 -2.76 -3.21 0.83
CA MET A 45 -1.65 -3.95 1.45
C MET A 45 -1.81 -4.10 2.96
N GLN A 46 -2.23 -3.02 3.64
CA GLN A 46 -2.46 -3.04 5.08
C GLN A 46 -3.47 -4.12 5.46
N ILE A 47 -4.63 -4.15 4.79
CA ILE A 47 -5.66 -5.16 5.03
C ILE A 47 -5.11 -6.56 4.77
N GLY A 48 -4.38 -6.74 3.66
CA GLY A 48 -3.79 -8.04 3.33
C GLY A 48 -2.78 -8.54 4.37
N LEU A 49 -1.96 -7.66 4.92
CA LEU A 49 -1.02 -8.00 6.00
C LEU A 49 -1.76 -8.35 7.30
N GLU A 50 -2.86 -7.68 7.62
CA GLU A 50 -3.70 -8.02 8.77
C GLU A 50 -4.37 -9.39 8.61
N MET A 51 -4.85 -9.71 7.41
CA MET A 51 -5.40 -11.03 7.12
C MET A 51 -4.34 -12.12 7.24
N ALA A 52 -3.15 -11.89 6.68
CA ALA A 52 -2.02 -12.81 6.80
C ALA A 52 -1.59 -13.01 8.26
N ALA A 53 -1.56 -11.95 9.05
CA ALA A 53 -1.22 -12.03 10.46
C ALA A 53 -2.27 -12.78 11.27
N ARG A 54 -3.55 -12.62 10.94
CA ARG A 54 -4.65 -13.38 11.55
C ARG A 54 -4.55 -14.86 11.22
N GLU A 55 -4.25 -15.21 9.98
CA GLU A 55 -4.10 -16.61 9.56
C GLU A 55 -2.89 -17.26 10.25
N ALA A 56 -1.78 -16.53 10.34
CA ALA A 56 -0.60 -16.96 11.11
C ALA A 56 -0.95 -17.21 12.58
N ALA A 57 -1.67 -16.27 13.20
CA ALA A 57 -2.09 -16.36 14.59
C ALA A 57 -3.03 -17.56 14.83
N LEU A 58 -3.94 -17.84 13.90
CA LEU A 58 -4.79 -19.02 13.93
C LEU A 58 -3.92 -20.28 13.89
N PHE A 59 -3.01 -20.38 12.91
CA PHE A 59 -2.07 -21.51 12.80
C PHE A 59 -1.24 -21.72 14.06
N ALA A 60 -0.75 -20.64 14.63
CA ALA A 60 0.08 -20.70 15.82
C ALA A 60 -0.69 -21.13 17.07
N SER A 61 -2.00 -20.89 17.14
CA SER A 61 -2.82 -21.33 18.27
C SER A 61 -2.89 -22.86 18.40
N TYR A 62 -2.89 -23.59 17.27
CA TYR A 62 -3.00 -25.06 17.23
C TYR A 62 -1.69 -25.79 16.88
N ARG A 63 -0.75 -25.14 16.19
CA ARG A 63 0.60 -25.65 15.85
C ARG A 63 1.69 -24.62 16.20
N PRO A 64 1.87 -24.28 17.48
CA PRO A 64 2.81 -23.23 17.93
C PRO A 64 4.28 -23.58 17.72
N LEU A 65 4.61 -24.86 17.48
CA LEU A 65 5.99 -25.34 17.31
C LEU A 65 6.43 -25.40 15.84
N ASP A 66 5.49 -25.30 14.90
CA ASP A 66 5.75 -25.43 13.46
C ASP A 66 5.83 -24.04 12.80
N ASP A 67 6.96 -23.37 13.01
CA ASP A 67 7.19 -22.02 12.47
C ASP A 67 7.05 -21.97 10.95
N ASN A 68 7.39 -23.06 10.26
CA ASN A 68 7.26 -23.11 8.81
C ASN A 68 5.79 -23.18 8.38
N ALA A 69 4.95 -23.96 9.07
CA ALA A 69 3.52 -23.95 8.81
C ALA A 69 2.87 -22.59 9.11
N ILE A 70 3.22 -21.95 10.23
CA ILE A 70 2.72 -20.61 10.57
C ILE A 70 3.13 -19.60 9.48
N ARG A 71 4.41 -19.64 9.06
CA ARG A 71 4.92 -18.77 7.99
C ARG A 71 4.20 -19.02 6.67
N LEU A 72 4.04 -20.28 6.25
CA LEU A 72 3.37 -20.62 5.00
C LEU A 72 1.89 -20.20 4.99
N ALA A 73 1.19 -20.38 6.11
CA ALA A 73 -0.18 -19.91 6.26
C ALA A 73 -0.28 -18.39 6.05
N ALA A 74 0.63 -17.64 6.68
CA ALA A 74 0.71 -16.20 6.50
C ALA A 74 1.01 -15.81 5.04
N LEU A 75 2.03 -16.40 4.43
CA LEU A 75 2.46 -16.07 3.07
C LEU A 75 1.42 -16.43 2.01
N ASN A 76 0.60 -17.45 2.25
CA ASN A 76 -0.50 -17.84 1.37
C ASN A 76 -1.71 -16.91 1.49
N ALA A 77 -1.89 -16.27 2.64
CA ALA A 77 -2.94 -15.28 2.89
C ALA A 77 -2.57 -13.86 2.41
N LEU A 78 -1.32 -13.62 2.00
CA LEU A 78 -0.90 -12.33 1.45
C LEU A 78 -1.60 -12.02 0.12
N PRO A 79 -1.92 -10.74 -0.14
CA PRO A 79 -2.55 -10.31 -1.38
C PRO A 79 -1.57 -10.38 -2.56
N ILE A 80 -2.10 -10.48 -3.78
CA ILE A 80 -1.32 -10.73 -5.01
C ILE A 80 -0.32 -9.63 -5.36
N LEU A 81 -0.59 -8.37 -4.97
CA LEU A 81 0.33 -7.26 -5.22
C LEU A 81 1.50 -7.21 -4.21
N VAL A 82 1.48 -8.03 -3.15
CA VAL A 82 2.58 -8.13 -2.18
C VAL A 82 3.58 -9.17 -2.66
N ASP A 83 4.80 -8.72 -2.94
CA ASP A 83 5.92 -9.64 -3.16
C ASP A 83 6.32 -10.30 -1.84
N ARG A 84 6.10 -11.61 -1.76
CA ARG A 84 6.41 -12.47 -0.62
C ARG A 84 7.89 -12.40 -0.20
N SER A 85 8.80 -12.14 -1.13
CA SER A 85 10.25 -12.06 -0.85
C SER A 85 10.65 -10.80 -0.07
N THR A 86 9.78 -9.79 -0.06
CA THR A 86 10.02 -8.48 0.58
C THR A 86 9.29 -8.31 1.91
N VAL A 87 8.54 -9.34 2.33
CA VAL A 87 7.88 -9.40 3.63
C VAL A 87 8.85 -10.00 4.65
N GLU A 88 9.26 -9.20 5.61
CA GLU A 88 9.95 -9.66 6.80
C GLU A 88 8.94 -10.22 7.79
N TYR A 89 9.16 -11.46 8.21
CA TYR A 89 8.33 -12.19 9.16
C TYR A 89 9.16 -12.50 10.41
N SER A 90 8.63 -12.17 11.58
CA SER A 90 9.23 -12.50 12.86
C SER A 90 8.20 -13.01 13.85
N THR A 91 8.60 -13.98 14.66
CA THR A 91 7.83 -14.46 15.79
C THR A 91 8.64 -14.33 17.06
N VAL A 92 8.03 -13.73 18.08
CA VAL A 92 8.61 -13.55 19.40
C VAL A 92 7.74 -14.25 20.41
N PHE A 93 8.33 -15.22 21.11
CA PHE A 93 7.68 -15.98 22.18
C PHE A 93 8.18 -15.44 23.52
N THR A 94 7.29 -15.27 24.49
CA THR A 94 7.66 -14.82 25.84
C THR A 94 6.76 -15.53 26.86
N PRO A 95 7.27 -16.18 27.92
CA PRO A 95 8.67 -16.45 28.27
C PRO A 95 9.25 -17.75 27.64
N THR A 96 8.41 -18.67 27.14
CA THR A 96 8.84 -19.95 26.51
C THR A 96 7.79 -20.38 25.47
N ARG A 97 8.04 -21.42 24.67
CA ARG A 97 7.01 -22.03 23.80
C ARG A 97 6.17 -23.04 24.58
N SER A 98 5.37 -22.57 25.54
CA SER A 98 4.48 -23.42 26.34
C SER A 98 3.02 -23.02 26.18
N HIS A 99 2.13 -23.90 26.61
CA HIS A 99 0.70 -23.65 26.57
C HIS A 99 0.32 -22.41 27.40
N GLY A 100 -0.51 -21.53 26.85
CA GLY A 100 -0.89 -20.27 27.49
C GLY A 100 0.14 -19.14 27.35
N ASP A 101 1.35 -19.42 26.87
CA ASP A 101 2.35 -18.36 26.66
C ASP A 101 1.91 -17.46 25.49
N PRO A 102 2.06 -16.13 25.62
CA PRO A 102 1.79 -15.22 24.52
C PRO A 102 2.84 -15.37 23.41
N LEU A 103 2.36 -15.50 22.19
CA LEU A 103 3.12 -15.41 20.96
C LEU A 103 2.80 -14.09 20.27
N SER A 104 3.83 -13.27 20.04
CA SER A 104 3.73 -12.09 19.19
C SER A 104 4.25 -12.40 17.79
N ILE A 105 3.42 -12.18 16.79
CA ILE A 105 3.75 -12.33 15.37
C ILE A 105 3.83 -10.94 14.76
N GLN A 106 4.93 -10.65 14.08
CA GLN A 106 5.16 -9.37 13.43
C GLN A 106 5.43 -9.58 11.94
N PHE A 107 4.77 -8.78 11.13
CA PHE A 107 4.96 -8.66 9.70
C PHE A 107 5.44 -7.25 9.40
N VAL A 108 6.51 -7.12 8.63
CA VAL A 108 6.98 -5.86 8.09
C VAL A 108 7.12 -6.02 6.58
N TYR A 109 6.47 -5.16 5.83
CA TYR A 109 6.52 -5.16 4.37
C TYR A 109 7.22 -3.91 3.86
N ASN A 110 8.27 -4.11 3.07
CA ASN A 110 9.00 -3.04 2.40
C ASN A 110 8.31 -2.66 1.10
N ILE A 111 7.77 -1.43 1.05
CA ILE A 111 6.96 -0.96 -0.08
C ILE A 111 7.90 -0.50 -1.21
N GLN A 112 8.29 -1.42 -2.08
CA GLN A 112 9.12 -1.11 -3.25
C GLN A 112 8.29 -0.83 -4.51
N VAL A 113 7.12 -1.46 -4.64
CA VAL A 113 6.26 -1.35 -5.84
C VAL A 113 5.78 0.10 -6.06
N LEU A 114 5.53 0.86 -4.99
CA LEU A 114 5.10 2.27 -5.12
C LEU A 114 6.21 3.21 -5.60
N LYS A 115 7.49 2.94 -5.30
CA LYS A 115 8.61 3.80 -5.73
C LYS A 115 8.83 3.77 -7.24
N ALA A 116 8.41 2.69 -7.90
CA ALA A 116 8.57 2.50 -9.34
C ALA A 116 7.51 3.24 -10.19
N LEU A 117 6.50 3.85 -9.58
CA LEU A 117 5.45 4.58 -10.31
C LEU A 117 5.93 5.99 -10.68
N PRO A 118 5.48 6.56 -11.83
CA PRO A 118 6.01 7.81 -12.40
C PRO A 118 5.83 9.06 -11.52
N PHE A 119 5.14 8.94 -10.37
CA PHE A 119 4.96 10.00 -9.38
C PHE A 119 5.17 9.52 -7.93
N GLY A 120 5.62 8.27 -7.73
CA GLY A 120 5.82 7.69 -6.40
C GLY A 120 6.91 8.39 -5.58
N ALA A 121 7.89 9.01 -6.26
CA ALA A 121 8.93 9.81 -5.62
C ALA A 121 8.50 11.26 -5.27
N LEU A 122 7.37 11.73 -5.81
CA LEU A 122 6.91 13.11 -5.62
C LEU A 122 6.09 13.30 -4.34
N LEU A 123 5.49 12.22 -3.83
CA LEU A 123 4.68 12.22 -2.61
C LEU A 123 5.46 11.54 -1.47
N PRO A 124 5.48 12.12 -0.27
CA PRO A 124 6.04 11.46 0.91
C PRO A 124 5.13 10.29 1.29
N VAL A 125 5.47 9.09 0.84
CA VAL A 125 4.78 7.84 1.20
C VAL A 125 5.62 7.05 2.20
N PRO A 126 4.99 6.33 3.15
CA PRO A 126 5.72 5.43 4.04
C PRO A 126 6.45 4.37 3.22
N THR A 127 7.71 4.12 3.53
CA THR A 127 8.54 3.14 2.82
C THR A 127 8.34 1.72 3.33
N GLN A 128 7.69 1.58 4.48
CA GLN A 128 7.39 0.31 5.12
C GLN A 128 6.02 0.38 5.78
N VAL A 129 5.32 -0.76 5.79
CA VAL A 129 4.07 -0.96 6.52
C VAL A 129 4.24 -2.20 7.39
N GLY A 130 3.77 -2.14 8.64
CA GLY A 130 3.94 -3.23 9.60
C GLY A 130 2.65 -3.54 10.33
N VAL A 131 2.48 -4.83 10.66
CA VAL A 131 1.37 -5.35 11.46
C VAL A 131 1.96 -6.24 12.56
N GLN A 132 1.46 -6.10 13.78
CA GLN A 132 1.81 -6.97 14.89
C GLN A 132 0.52 -7.52 15.52
N ILE A 133 0.47 -8.84 15.74
CA ILE A 133 -0.63 -9.51 16.42
C ILE A 133 -0.06 -10.40 17.51
N THR A 134 -0.66 -10.35 18.70
CA THR A 134 -0.29 -11.22 19.83
C THR A 134 -1.44 -12.18 20.13
N VAL A 135 -1.13 -13.48 20.20
CA VAL A 135 -2.10 -14.54 20.51
C VAL A 135 -1.57 -15.53 21.55
N PRO A 136 -2.42 -16.05 22.44
CA PRO A 136 -2.03 -17.10 23.38
C PRO A 136 -1.95 -18.47 22.69
N ILE A 137 -1.03 -19.31 23.15
CA ILE A 137 -0.90 -20.69 22.67
C ILE A 137 -2.00 -21.57 23.28
N VAL A 138 -2.86 -22.17 22.43
CA VAL A 138 -4.03 -22.97 22.86
C VAL A 138 -3.78 -24.47 22.73
N THR A 139 -2.71 -24.93 22.07
CA THR A 139 -2.33 -26.35 22.04
C THR A 139 -0.82 -26.48 21.87
N ALA A 140 -0.14 -26.98 22.91
CA ALA A 140 1.29 -27.28 22.86
C ALA A 140 1.46 -28.78 23.07
N ARG A 141 1.16 -29.60 22.04
CA ARG A 141 1.63 -30.99 22.08
C ARG A 141 3.07 -31.02 21.59
N LYS A 142 3.95 -31.55 22.44
CA LYS A 142 5.33 -31.94 22.10
C LYS A 142 5.36 -32.97 20.98
#